data_AF-A0A7J8BC97-F1
#
_entry.id   AF-A0A7J8BC97-F1
#
_cell.length_a   1.000
_cell.length_b   1.000
_cell.length_c   1.000
_cell.angle_alpha   90.00
_cell.angle_beta   90.00
_cell.angle_gamma   90.00
#
_symmetry.space_group_name_H-M   'P 1'
#
loop_
_entity.id
_entity.type
_entity.pdbx_description
1 polymer ?
#
loop_
_entity_poly.entity_id
_entity_poly.type
_entity_poly.pdbx_seq_one_letter_code
_entity_poly.pdbx_strand_id
1 'polypeptide(L)'
;MAPPAGGAVAASDPGSAAVLLAVHAAVRPLAAGPNAEAQLRRLQLSADPERPGRFRLEILGAGPGAVSLEWPLESVSYTVRNPNQHELQPPPGGPGTLSLHFLNPQEAQRWAALVQGATVEGQNGSDSLPPALGPEMCPVSPSSLPEVHTAKAPQTKVDVSSSPGHLENEELAGRLARAIEGGDKKGAAQAAAILAQHHVALSVQLQESCFPPGPIRLQVTVEDAASSAHVSLQVYPHCTISALQEQVFSEFGFPPAVQRWVIGKCLCVPERSLASYGVWQDRDPAFLYLLSAPREASAQLVLPFLHLHQCPKPAWL
;
A
#
# COMPACT_ATOMS: atom_id res chain seq x y z
N MET A 1 7.29 -18.55 -45.16
CA MET A 1 7.24 -17.34 -45.99
C MET A 1 6.64 -16.24 -45.13
N ALA A 2 7.39 -15.15 -44.93
CA ALA A 2 7.14 -14.06 -43.99
C ALA A 2 5.91 -13.17 -44.38
N PRO A 3 5.60 -12.09 -43.65
CA PRO A 3 5.30 -11.90 -42.22
C PRO A 3 3.99 -11.07 -42.01
N PRO A 4 3.52 -10.78 -40.78
CA PRO A 4 2.51 -9.73 -40.58
C PRO A 4 3.16 -8.34 -40.66
N ALA A 5 2.54 -7.46 -41.44
CA ALA A 5 2.94 -6.08 -41.68
C ALA A 5 2.76 -5.21 -40.44
N GLY A 6 3.71 -4.28 -40.25
CA GLY A 6 3.81 -3.41 -39.10
C GLY A 6 2.76 -2.32 -39.03
N GLY A 7 2.46 -1.94 -37.79
CA GLY A 7 2.04 -0.59 -37.42
C GLY A 7 3.04 -0.08 -36.39
N ALA A 8 3.99 0.73 -36.84
CA ALA A 8 4.80 1.56 -35.98
C ALA A 8 3.96 2.76 -35.48
N VAL A 9 4.56 3.53 -34.57
CA VAL A 9 4.12 4.85 -34.05
C VAL A 9 3.14 4.71 -32.87
N ALA A 10 3.35 5.25 -31.66
CA ALA A 10 4.26 6.31 -31.21
C ALA A 10 4.85 5.95 -29.83
N ALA A 11 6.06 6.44 -29.60
CA ALA A 11 6.62 6.61 -28.26
C ALA A 11 5.64 7.40 -27.38
N SER A 12 5.52 7.02 -26.11
CA SER A 12 5.07 7.93 -25.07
C SER A 12 6.17 7.97 -24.01
N ASP A 13 6.95 9.04 -24.20
CA ASP A 13 7.95 9.74 -23.41
C ASP A 13 7.84 9.69 -21.86
N PRO A 14 8.90 10.15 -21.16
CA PRO A 14 9.14 9.96 -19.73
C PRO A 14 8.19 10.84 -18.90
N GLY A 15 7.22 10.23 -18.23
CA GLY A 15 6.26 11.00 -17.45
C GLY A 15 5.25 10.17 -16.69
N SER A 16 5.65 9.07 -16.03
CA SER A 16 4.73 8.37 -15.13
C SER A 16 4.38 9.26 -13.93
N ALA A 17 3.29 10.00 -14.10
CA ALA A 17 2.59 10.76 -13.08
C ALA A 17 2.41 9.94 -11.79
N ALA A 18 2.77 10.52 -10.65
CA ALA A 18 2.52 9.91 -9.35
C ALA A 18 1.00 9.72 -9.16
N VAL A 19 0.54 8.47 -9.20
CA VAL A 19 -0.86 8.11 -8.95
C VAL A 19 -1.12 8.24 -7.45
N LEU A 20 -2.04 9.13 -7.06
CA LEU A 20 -2.38 9.37 -5.65
C LEU A 20 -3.35 8.31 -5.12
N LEU A 21 -4.34 7.93 -5.92
CA LEU A 21 -5.34 6.93 -5.54
C LEU A 21 -5.99 6.32 -6.78
N ALA A 22 -6.24 5.01 -6.71
CA ALA A 22 -7.03 4.28 -7.69
C ALA A 22 -8.16 3.52 -7.01
N VAL A 23 -9.37 3.61 -7.57
CA VAL A 23 -10.59 2.95 -7.08
C VAL A 23 -11.33 2.29 -8.23
N HIS A 24 -12.19 1.31 -7.93
CA HIS A 24 -13.04 0.69 -8.93
C HIS A 24 -14.50 1.11 -8.70
N ALA A 25 -15.16 1.58 -9.75
CA ALA A 25 -16.58 1.90 -9.71
C ALA A 25 -17.26 1.40 -10.98
N ALA A 26 -18.53 1.00 -10.86
CA ALA A 26 -19.37 0.71 -12.01
C ALA A 26 -19.77 2.05 -12.66
N VAL A 27 -19.21 2.32 -13.83
CA VAL A 27 -19.40 3.56 -14.59
C VAL A 27 -20.50 3.34 -15.60
N ARG A 28 -21.53 4.19 -15.56
CA ARG A 28 -22.64 4.21 -16.50
C ARG A 28 -22.74 5.59 -17.18
N PRO A 29 -22.66 5.68 -18.52
CA PRO A 29 -22.95 6.93 -19.23
C PRO A 29 -24.43 7.26 -19.18
N LEU A 30 -24.80 8.44 -18.68
CA LEU A 30 -26.19 8.90 -18.63
C LEU A 30 -26.71 9.32 -20.01
N ALA A 31 -25.81 9.77 -20.89
CA ALA A 31 -26.15 10.15 -22.26
C ALA A 31 -26.67 8.97 -23.12
N ALA A 32 -26.30 7.73 -22.77
CA ALA A 32 -26.69 6.51 -23.49
C ALA A 32 -28.08 5.97 -23.10
N GLY A 33 -28.83 6.70 -22.26
CA GLY A 33 -30.18 6.33 -21.82
C GLY A 33 -30.20 5.36 -20.61
N PRO A 34 -31.38 5.09 -20.04
CA PRO A 34 -31.52 4.32 -18.79
C PRO A 34 -31.11 2.84 -18.90
N ASN A 35 -30.97 2.33 -20.13
CA ASN A 35 -30.64 0.93 -20.40
C ASN A 35 -29.13 0.69 -20.67
N ALA A 36 -28.30 1.72 -20.53
CA ALA A 36 -26.85 1.59 -20.70
C ALA A 36 -26.25 0.76 -19.54
N GLU A 37 -25.49 -0.27 -19.88
CA GLU A 37 -24.85 -1.15 -18.90
C GLU A 37 -23.79 -0.39 -18.08
N ALA A 38 -23.81 -0.61 -16.77
CA ALA A 38 -22.76 -0.11 -15.89
C ALA A 38 -21.56 -1.06 -15.96
N GLN A 39 -20.41 -0.54 -16.39
CA GLN A 39 -19.19 -1.34 -16.52
C GLN A 39 -18.25 -1.02 -15.36
N LEU A 40 -17.71 -2.05 -14.71
CA LEU A 40 -16.71 -1.86 -13.67
C LEU A 40 -15.42 -1.34 -14.30
N ARG A 41 -15.06 -0.09 -13.99
CA ARG A 41 -13.84 0.57 -14.48
C ARG A 41 -13.00 1.03 -13.32
N ARG A 42 -11.69 1.14 -13.57
CA ARG A 42 -10.75 1.74 -12.62
C ARG A 42 -10.71 3.24 -12.87
N LEU A 43 -10.97 4.01 -11.82
CA LEU A 43 -10.75 5.45 -11.76
C LEU A 43 -9.45 5.69 -11.03
N GLN A 44 -8.64 6.62 -11.53
CA GLN A 44 -7.38 7.00 -10.91
C GLN A 44 -7.22 8.51 -10.91
N LEU A 45 -6.68 9.03 -9.81
CA LEU A 45 -6.28 10.43 -9.69
C LEU A 45 -4.75 10.47 -9.66
N SER A 46 -4.15 11.19 -10.60
CA SER A 46 -2.70 11.31 -10.73
C SER A 46 -2.26 12.76 -10.79
N ALA A 47 -1.02 13.05 -10.38
CA ALA A 47 -0.45 14.39 -10.54
C ALA A 47 -0.27 14.70 -12.03
N ASP A 48 -0.62 15.90 -12.46
CA ASP A 48 -0.47 16.31 -13.85
C ASP A 48 1.01 16.60 -14.14
N PRO A 49 1.68 15.83 -15.03
CA PRO A 49 3.08 16.04 -15.34
C PRO A 49 3.32 17.34 -16.13
N GLU A 50 2.29 17.83 -16.85
CA GLU A 50 2.37 19.07 -17.62
C GLU A 50 2.17 20.29 -16.70
N ARG A 51 1.52 20.10 -15.55
CA ARG A 51 1.12 21.19 -14.65
C ARG A 51 1.43 20.84 -13.19
N PRO A 52 2.63 21.19 -12.70
CA PRO A 52 3.02 20.95 -11.31
C PRO A 52 2.01 21.49 -10.30
N GLY A 53 1.62 20.67 -9.32
CA GLY A 53 0.60 21.02 -8.32
C GLY A 53 -0.85 20.88 -8.80
N ARG A 54 -1.08 20.41 -10.04
CA ARG A 54 -2.41 20.06 -10.55
C ARG A 54 -2.57 18.55 -10.61
N PHE A 55 -3.84 18.15 -10.68
CA PHE A 55 -4.22 16.76 -10.75
C PHE A 55 -5.04 16.52 -12.01
N ARG A 56 -4.95 15.29 -12.52
CA ARG A 56 -5.77 14.79 -13.61
C ARG A 56 -6.51 13.55 -13.15
N LEU A 57 -7.68 13.37 -13.73
CA LEU A 57 -8.55 12.26 -13.44
C LEU A 57 -8.65 11.36 -14.67
N GLU A 58 -8.37 10.07 -14.48
CA GLU A 58 -8.36 9.10 -15.56
C GLU A 58 -9.34 7.96 -15.26
N ILE A 59 -10.11 7.55 -16.28
CA ILE A 59 -11.00 6.39 -16.25
C ILE A 59 -10.48 5.38 -17.26
N LEU A 60 -9.93 4.28 -16.76
CA LEU A 60 -9.33 3.23 -17.58
C LEU A 60 -10.42 2.42 -18.30
N GLY A 61 -10.14 2.07 -19.56
CA GLY A 61 -11.01 1.24 -20.37
C GLY A 61 -11.16 -0.18 -19.83
N ALA A 62 -12.32 -0.80 -20.03
CA ALA A 62 -12.56 -2.19 -19.65
C ALA A 62 -12.09 -3.13 -20.78
N GLY A 63 -10.87 -3.64 -20.69
CA GLY A 63 -10.33 -4.72 -21.54
C GLY A 63 -9.17 -4.32 -22.47
N PRO A 64 -8.57 -5.31 -23.18
CA PRO A 64 -7.44 -5.07 -24.08
C PRO A 64 -7.84 -4.16 -25.25
N GLY A 65 -7.19 -3.00 -25.38
CA GLY A 65 -7.47 -2.01 -26.43
C GLY A 65 -8.60 -1.01 -26.11
N ALA A 66 -9.14 -1.03 -24.89
CA ALA A 66 -10.17 -0.08 -24.48
C ALA A 66 -9.56 1.31 -24.22
N VAL A 67 -10.21 2.35 -24.77
CA VAL A 67 -9.76 3.75 -24.64
C VAL A 67 -9.88 4.20 -23.18
N SER A 68 -8.78 4.70 -22.64
CA SER A 68 -8.74 5.38 -21.35
C SER A 68 -9.10 6.84 -21.56
N LEU A 69 -9.90 7.39 -20.65
CA LEU A 69 -10.36 8.77 -20.72
C LEU A 69 -9.64 9.57 -19.65
N GLU A 70 -9.01 10.66 -20.03
CA GLU A 70 -8.23 11.53 -19.14
C GLU A 70 -8.74 12.96 -19.26
N TRP A 71 -8.91 13.60 -18.10
CA TRP A 71 -9.26 15.02 -18.05
C TRP A 71 -8.50 15.72 -16.90
N PRO A 72 -8.08 16.98 -17.08
CA PRO A 72 -7.70 17.85 -15.98
C PRO A 72 -8.79 17.87 -14.91
N LEU A 73 -8.43 17.71 -13.64
CA LEU A 73 -9.42 17.63 -12.56
C LEU A 73 -10.30 18.89 -12.50
N GLU A 74 -9.72 20.07 -12.75
CA GLU A 74 -10.44 21.35 -12.81
C GLU A 74 -11.45 21.48 -13.96
N SER A 75 -11.32 20.67 -15.00
CA SER A 75 -12.23 20.65 -16.14
C SER A 75 -13.40 19.67 -15.94
N VAL A 76 -13.38 18.92 -14.84
CA VAL A 76 -14.39 17.92 -14.50
C VAL A 76 -15.24 18.42 -13.34
N SER A 77 -16.55 18.43 -13.52
CA SER A 77 -17.47 18.70 -12.41
C SER A 77 -17.82 17.40 -11.71
N TYR A 78 -17.44 17.29 -10.45
CA TYR A 78 -17.66 16.11 -9.64
C TYR A 78 -18.67 16.37 -8.52
N THR A 79 -19.76 15.60 -8.50
CA THR A 79 -20.86 15.77 -7.53
C THR A 79 -21.14 14.47 -6.79
N VAL A 80 -21.17 14.51 -5.46
CA VAL A 80 -21.57 13.38 -4.63
C VAL A 80 -23.10 13.39 -4.50
N ARG A 81 -23.78 12.34 -5.01
CA ARG A 81 -25.24 12.23 -4.92
C ARG A 81 -25.67 11.39 -3.72
N ASN A 82 -25.06 10.21 -3.55
CA ASN A 82 -25.29 9.28 -2.45
C ASN A 82 -23.95 8.74 -1.91
N PRO A 83 -23.92 8.11 -0.71
CA PRO A 83 -22.70 7.51 -0.16
C PRO A 83 -21.99 6.51 -1.08
N ASN A 84 -22.73 5.85 -1.98
CA ASN A 84 -22.18 4.87 -2.92
C ASN A 84 -22.31 5.32 -4.38
N GLN A 85 -22.86 6.51 -4.63
CA GLN A 85 -23.16 6.96 -5.99
C GLN A 85 -22.71 8.39 -6.20
N HIS A 86 -21.78 8.56 -7.14
CA HIS A 86 -21.24 9.85 -7.51
C HIS A 86 -21.52 10.14 -8.98
N GLU A 87 -21.52 11.40 -9.34
CA GLU A 87 -21.77 11.88 -10.68
C GLU A 87 -20.56 12.67 -11.15
N LEU A 88 -20.09 12.33 -12.35
CA LEU A 88 -18.93 12.93 -12.97
C LEU A 88 -19.34 13.50 -14.31
N GLN A 89 -19.16 14.80 -14.48
CA GLN A 89 -19.43 15.49 -15.72
C GLN A 89 -18.10 15.92 -16.36
N PRO A 90 -17.67 15.23 -17.44
CA PRO A 90 -16.47 15.61 -18.17
C PRO A 90 -16.72 16.89 -18.98
N PRO A 91 -15.65 17.55 -19.48
CA PRO A 91 -15.77 18.74 -20.30
C PRO A 91 -16.57 18.48 -21.60
N PRO A 92 -17.15 19.55 -22.21
CA PRO A 92 -17.90 19.44 -23.45
C PRO A 92 -17.07 18.78 -24.55
N GLY A 93 -17.63 17.75 -25.21
CA GLY A 93 -16.92 16.93 -26.21
C GLY A 93 -16.48 15.54 -25.70
N GLY A 94 -16.63 15.26 -24.40
CA GLY A 94 -16.43 13.93 -23.82
C GLY A 94 -17.66 13.00 -23.91
N PRO A 95 -17.66 11.85 -23.19
CA PRO A 95 -18.71 10.81 -23.23
C PRO A 95 -20.06 11.23 -22.57
N GLY A 96 -20.23 12.52 -22.24
CA GLY A 96 -21.35 13.02 -21.45
C GLY A 96 -21.25 12.65 -19.97
N THR A 97 -22.26 13.03 -19.19
CA THR A 97 -22.31 12.78 -17.74
C THR A 97 -22.24 11.28 -17.43
N LEU A 98 -21.38 10.89 -16.49
CA LEU A 98 -21.15 9.53 -16.04
C LEU A 98 -21.64 9.37 -14.60
N SER A 99 -22.43 8.34 -14.33
CA SER A 99 -22.76 7.91 -12.97
C SER A 99 -21.78 6.84 -12.54
N LEU A 100 -21.17 7.05 -11.38
CA LEU A 100 -20.21 6.18 -10.74
C LEU A 100 -20.88 5.50 -9.56
N HIS A 101 -20.99 4.17 -9.60
CA HIS A 101 -21.52 3.40 -8.48
C HIS A 101 -20.41 2.57 -7.84
N PHE A 102 -20.12 2.87 -6.59
CA PHE A 102 -19.05 2.23 -5.82
C PHE A 102 -19.59 0.99 -5.10
N LEU A 103 -18.79 -0.08 -5.09
CA LEU A 103 -19.11 -1.31 -4.36
C LEU A 103 -19.00 -1.10 -2.84
N ASN A 104 -18.14 -0.18 -2.42
CA ASN A 104 -17.82 0.09 -1.02
C ASN A 104 -18.06 1.58 -0.66
N PRO A 105 -18.96 1.88 0.30
CA PRO A 105 -19.19 3.25 0.78
C PRO A 105 -17.94 3.94 1.32
N GLN A 106 -17.03 3.20 1.96
CA GLN A 106 -15.81 3.79 2.54
C GLN A 106 -14.79 4.17 1.46
N GLU A 107 -14.73 3.42 0.36
CA GLU A 107 -13.89 3.80 -0.80
C GLU A 107 -14.47 5.01 -1.53
N ALA A 108 -15.79 5.05 -1.68
CA ALA A 108 -16.49 6.19 -2.23
C ALA A 108 -16.18 7.46 -1.42
N GLN A 109 -16.29 7.39 -0.09
CA GLN A 109 -15.99 8.51 0.81
C GLN A 109 -14.53 8.98 0.66
N ARG A 110 -13.56 8.05 0.69
CA ARG A 110 -12.12 8.38 0.54
C ARG A 110 -11.82 9.02 -0.81
N TRP A 111 -12.42 8.47 -1.87
CA TRP A 111 -12.30 9.01 -3.22
C TRP A 111 -12.89 10.41 -3.34
N ALA A 112 -14.09 10.64 -2.81
CA ALA A 112 -14.73 11.95 -2.82
C ALA A 112 -13.91 13.00 -2.03
N ALA A 113 -13.39 12.64 -0.86
CA ALA A 113 -12.56 13.52 -0.05
C ALA A 113 -11.27 13.92 -0.80
N LEU A 114 -10.63 12.96 -1.48
CA LEU A 114 -9.44 13.22 -2.27
C LEU A 114 -9.72 14.12 -3.48
N VAL A 115 -10.79 13.83 -4.24
CA VAL A 115 -11.19 14.63 -5.41
C VAL A 115 -11.53 16.06 -5.00
N GLN A 116 -12.24 16.24 -3.88
CA GLN A 116 -12.55 17.56 -3.33
C GLN A 116 -11.29 18.29 -2.84
N GLY A 117 -10.40 17.61 -2.10
CA GLY A 117 -9.14 18.19 -1.64
C GLY A 117 -8.24 18.64 -2.79
N ALA A 118 -8.09 17.79 -3.81
CA ALA A 118 -7.31 18.08 -5.01
C ALA A 118 -7.90 19.23 -5.85
N THR A 119 -9.21 19.46 -5.79
CA THR A 119 -9.88 20.59 -6.45
C THR A 119 -9.60 21.91 -5.70
N VAL A 120 -9.52 21.88 -4.37
CA VAL A 120 -9.26 23.05 -3.51
C VAL A 120 -7.78 23.46 -3.54
N GLU A 121 -6.87 22.49 -3.53
CA GLU A 121 -5.42 22.74 -3.52
C GLU A 121 -4.92 23.41 -4.81
N GLY A 122 -5.57 23.12 -5.94
CA GLY A 122 -5.32 23.83 -7.20
C GLY A 122 -5.78 25.30 -7.21
N GLN A 123 -6.64 25.74 -6.29
CA GLN A 123 -7.11 27.13 -6.27
C GLN A 123 -6.26 28.04 -5.39
N ASN A 124 -5.39 27.50 -4.53
CA ASN A 124 -4.60 28.28 -3.59
C ASN A 124 -3.10 28.18 -3.88
N GLY A 125 -2.70 28.62 -5.08
CA GLY A 125 -1.32 28.97 -5.36
C GLY A 125 -1.02 30.37 -4.84
N SER A 126 -0.68 30.50 -3.56
CA SER A 126 0.06 31.67 -3.07
C SER A 126 0.94 31.27 -1.88
N ASP A 127 2.21 31.61 -2.04
CA ASP A 127 3.39 31.30 -1.24
C ASP A 127 3.20 31.23 0.28
N SER A 128 3.82 30.23 0.91
CA SER A 128 4.71 30.41 2.08
C SER A 128 5.40 29.10 2.46
N LEU A 129 6.67 28.95 2.04
CA LEU A 129 7.68 28.19 2.78
C LEU A 129 8.30 29.12 3.83
N PRO A 130 8.61 28.68 5.07
CA PRO A 130 9.52 29.44 5.92
C PRO A 130 10.98 29.13 5.53
N PRO A 131 11.85 30.13 5.33
CA PRO A 131 13.26 29.90 5.02
C PRO A 131 14.10 29.72 6.29
N ALA A 132 15.13 28.88 6.16
CA ALA A 132 16.16 28.65 7.15
C ALA A 132 17.41 29.53 6.90
N LEU A 133 18.11 29.84 8.01
CA LEU A 133 19.52 30.28 8.19
C LEU A 133 19.87 31.77 8.06
N GLY A 134 20.42 32.33 9.15
CA GLY A 134 21.40 33.44 9.08
C GLY A 134 21.47 34.35 10.33
N PRO A 135 22.66 34.67 10.89
CA PRO A 135 22.87 35.26 12.23
C PRO A 135 23.00 36.80 12.24
N GLU A 136 23.29 37.37 13.43
CA GLU A 136 23.66 38.79 13.74
C GLU A 136 22.49 39.73 14.13
N MET A 137 22.54 40.65 15.11
CA MET A 137 23.43 40.93 16.24
C MET A 137 22.72 42.01 17.11
N CYS A 138 22.62 41.79 18.43
CA CYS A 138 22.68 42.77 19.54
C CYS A 138 21.59 43.87 19.81
N PRO A 139 21.56 44.54 21.01
CA PRO A 139 22.36 44.34 22.25
C PRO A 139 21.64 44.52 23.63
N VAL A 140 22.44 44.29 24.70
CA VAL A 140 22.40 44.82 26.10
C VAL A 140 21.40 44.19 27.09
N SER A 141 21.68 43.72 28.33
CA SER A 141 22.82 43.33 29.19
C SER A 141 22.17 42.86 30.55
N PRO A 142 22.89 42.42 31.62
CA PRO A 142 22.80 41.03 32.10
C PRO A 142 22.30 40.94 33.57
N SER A 143 22.15 39.73 34.11
CA SER A 143 22.52 39.46 35.51
C SER A 143 22.75 37.98 35.75
N SER A 144 23.84 37.73 36.46
CA SER A 144 24.63 36.51 36.50
C SER A 144 24.18 35.51 37.56
N LEU A 145 24.55 34.25 37.32
CA LEU A 145 24.67 33.13 38.26
C LEU A 145 25.35 33.48 39.59
N PRO A 146 25.20 32.58 40.58
CA PRO A 146 26.40 31.95 41.12
C PRO A 146 26.33 30.41 41.13
N GLU A 147 27.43 29.78 40.70
CA GLU A 147 27.80 28.39 41.00
C GLU A 147 28.17 28.21 42.47
N VAL A 148 27.76 27.11 43.11
CA VAL A 148 28.52 26.44 44.19
C VAL A 148 28.29 24.91 44.17
N HIS A 149 29.29 24.21 43.66
CA HIS A 149 29.94 22.97 44.14
C HIS A 149 29.17 21.74 44.71
N THR A 150 29.51 20.59 44.06
CA THR A 150 29.87 19.25 44.58
C THR A 150 28.84 18.32 45.27
N ALA A 151 28.58 17.16 44.63
CA ALA A 151 28.90 15.81 45.18
C ALA A 151 28.56 14.63 44.21
N LYS A 152 29.61 13.98 43.70
CA LYS A 152 29.88 12.52 43.56
C LYS A 152 28.75 11.49 43.21
N ALA A 153 28.78 11.03 41.94
CA ALA A 153 28.61 9.66 41.37
C ALA A 153 27.31 8.83 41.61
N PRO A 154 27.06 7.74 40.85
CA PRO A 154 27.11 7.55 39.39
C PRO A 154 25.71 7.09 38.87
N GLN A 155 25.15 7.71 37.82
CA GLN A 155 23.84 7.28 37.30
C GLN A 155 23.86 7.04 35.79
N THR A 156 23.80 5.75 35.48
CA THR A 156 23.14 5.12 34.34
C THR A 156 21.84 5.86 33.98
N LYS A 157 21.69 6.30 32.73
CA LYS A 157 20.47 6.94 32.20
C LYS A 157 20.53 6.73 30.68
N VAL A 158 19.99 5.65 30.10
CA VAL A 158 18.56 5.45 29.81
C VAL A 158 17.86 6.79 29.59
N ASP A 159 18.07 7.34 28.39
CA ASP A 159 17.30 8.44 27.87
C ASP A 159 15.90 7.93 27.53
N VAL A 160 15.02 7.95 28.53
CA VAL A 160 13.58 7.77 28.35
C VAL A 160 12.94 9.07 28.81
N SER A 161 12.87 10.02 27.89
CA SER A 161 11.90 11.11 27.97
C SER A 161 10.52 10.57 27.61
N SER A 162 9.95 9.72 28.46
CA SER A 162 8.54 9.34 28.33
C SER A 162 7.68 10.43 28.95
N SER A 163 6.87 11.06 28.11
CA SER A 163 5.71 11.85 28.55
C SER A 163 4.84 11.01 29.51
N PRO A 164 4.24 11.60 30.56
CA PRO A 164 3.45 10.87 31.56
C PRO A 164 2.40 9.92 30.96
N GLY A 165 1.79 10.28 29.82
CA GLY A 165 0.77 9.46 29.17
C GLY A 165 1.29 8.23 28.40
N HIS A 166 2.58 8.12 28.11
CA HIS A 166 3.12 6.97 27.36
C HIS A 166 3.26 5.72 28.26
N LEU A 167 3.75 5.91 29.49
CA LEU A 167 3.89 4.80 30.46
C LEU A 167 2.54 4.20 30.85
N GLU A 168 1.50 5.03 31.02
CA GLU A 168 0.17 4.56 31.40
C GLU A 168 -0.46 3.68 30.32
N ASN A 169 -0.29 4.03 29.05
CA ASN A 169 -0.81 3.25 27.93
C ASN A 169 -0.07 1.92 27.77
N GLU A 170 1.24 1.89 27.98
CA GLU A 170 2.04 0.65 27.95
C GLU A 170 1.64 -0.29 29.09
N GLU A 171 1.41 0.23 30.30
CA GLU A 171 0.91 -0.57 31.42
C GLU A 171 -0.48 -1.14 31.14
N LEU A 172 -1.37 -0.34 30.55
CA LEU A 172 -2.70 -0.79 30.12
C LEU A 172 -2.62 -1.88 29.05
N ALA A 173 -1.71 -1.78 28.08
CA ALA A 173 -1.48 -2.82 27.07
C ALA A 173 -0.98 -4.12 27.72
N GLY A 174 -0.05 -4.03 28.67
CA GLY A 174 0.42 -5.18 29.45
C GLY A 174 -0.67 -5.79 30.35
N ARG A 175 -1.58 -4.98 30.89
CA ARG A 175 -2.76 -5.46 31.63
C ARG A 175 -3.75 -6.17 30.70
N LEU A 176 -3.99 -5.64 29.50
CA LEU A 176 -4.83 -6.27 28.50
C LEU A 176 -4.29 -7.65 28.11
N ALA A 177 -2.99 -7.76 27.82
CA ALA A 177 -2.35 -9.02 27.47
C ALA A 177 -2.50 -10.08 28.57
N ARG A 178 -2.21 -9.72 29.83
CA ARG A 178 -2.37 -10.62 31.00
C ARG A 178 -3.81 -11.03 31.25
N ALA A 179 -4.77 -10.11 31.08
CA ALA A 179 -6.18 -10.42 31.26
C ALA A 179 -6.68 -11.42 30.20
N ILE A 180 -6.21 -11.28 28.94
CA ILE A 180 -6.53 -12.24 27.86
C ILE A 180 -5.91 -13.60 28.17
N GLU A 181 -4.63 -13.64 28.54
CA GLU A 181 -3.92 -14.87 28.90
C GLU A 181 -4.56 -15.61 30.08
N GLY A 182 -4.97 -14.87 31.11
CA GLY A 182 -5.66 -15.40 32.28
C GLY A 182 -7.15 -15.72 32.08
N GLY A 183 -7.72 -15.44 30.90
CA GLY A 183 -9.15 -15.65 30.60
C GLY A 183 -10.10 -14.67 31.29
N ASP A 184 -9.61 -13.59 31.89
CA ASP A 184 -10.42 -12.54 32.51
C ASP A 184 -11.05 -11.63 31.45
N LYS A 185 -12.24 -12.04 30.99
CA LYS A 185 -13.03 -11.30 29.99
C LYS A 185 -13.39 -9.89 30.43
N LYS A 186 -13.66 -9.67 31.73
CA LYS A 186 -14.11 -8.36 32.24
C LYS A 186 -12.93 -7.39 32.32
N GLY A 187 -11.80 -7.84 32.86
CA GLY A 187 -10.56 -7.06 32.91
C GLY A 187 -10.05 -6.72 31.51
N ALA A 188 -10.08 -7.69 30.58
CA ALA A 188 -9.69 -7.47 29.19
C ALA A 188 -10.59 -6.43 28.51
N ALA A 189 -11.91 -6.54 28.64
CA ALA A 189 -12.84 -5.58 28.07
C ALA A 189 -12.64 -4.16 28.62
N GLN A 190 -12.40 -4.02 29.93
CA GLN A 190 -12.15 -2.72 30.55
C GLN A 190 -10.84 -2.10 30.06
N ALA A 191 -9.75 -2.86 30.04
CA ALA A 191 -8.45 -2.38 29.56
C ALA A 191 -8.51 -1.99 28.06
N ALA A 192 -9.15 -2.82 27.23
CA ALA A 192 -9.36 -2.52 25.82
C ALA A 192 -10.19 -1.25 25.59
N ALA A 193 -11.24 -1.03 26.40
CA ALA A 193 -12.08 0.16 26.30
C ALA A 193 -11.29 1.45 26.59
N ILE A 194 -10.41 1.43 27.60
CA ILE A 194 -9.57 2.59 27.94
C ILE A 194 -8.54 2.87 26.84
N LEU A 195 -7.85 1.83 26.36
CA LEU A 195 -6.89 1.96 25.24
C LEU A 195 -7.56 2.50 23.97
N ALA A 196 -8.80 2.07 23.69
CA ALA A 196 -9.57 2.58 22.57
C ALA A 196 -9.96 4.05 22.74
N GLN A 197 -10.38 4.48 23.95
CA GLN A 197 -10.67 5.89 24.25
C GLN A 197 -9.45 6.79 24.08
N HIS A 198 -8.26 6.28 24.39
CA HIS A 198 -7.00 7.00 24.24
C HIS A 198 -6.48 6.99 22.79
N HIS A 199 -7.16 6.32 21.85
CA HIS A 199 -6.73 6.17 20.44
C HIS A 199 -5.30 5.62 20.30
N VAL A 200 -4.90 4.71 21.18
CA VAL A 200 -3.55 4.14 21.18
C VAL A 200 -3.35 3.24 19.97
N ALA A 201 -2.28 3.47 19.21
CA ALA A 201 -1.84 2.56 18.17
C ALA A 201 -1.23 1.30 18.81
N LEU A 202 -1.90 0.16 18.66
CA LEU A 202 -1.47 -1.12 19.21
C LEU A 202 -1.09 -2.10 18.10
N SER A 203 -0.01 -2.85 18.32
CA SER A 203 0.31 -4.04 17.53
C SER A 203 -0.11 -5.28 18.33
N VAL A 204 -1.16 -5.97 17.87
CA VAL A 204 -1.67 -7.18 18.52
C VAL A 204 -1.25 -8.39 17.71
N GLN A 205 -0.38 -9.21 18.28
CA GLN A 205 0.20 -10.38 17.63
C GLN A 205 0.08 -11.60 18.55
N LEU A 206 -0.03 -12.78 17.94
CA LEU A 206 0.08 -14.04 18.70
C LEU A 206 1.54 -14.28 19.07
N GLN A 207 1.77 -14.93 20.21
CA GLN A 207 3.12 -15.31 20.63
C GLN A 207 3.69 -16.39 19.72
N GLU A 208 5.02 -16.42 19.58
CA GLU A 208 5.72 -17.42 18.77
C GLU A 208 5.42 -18.86 19.21
N SER A 209 5.16 -19.06 20.50
CA SER A 209 4.78 -20.34 21.12
C SER A 209 3.44 -20.89 20.63
N CYS A 210 2.59 -20.06 20.01
CA CYS A 210 1.33 -20.49 19.42
C CYS A 210 1.52 -21.17 18.05
N PHE A 211 2.71 -21.11 17.46
CA PHE A 211 3.02 -21.68 16.15
C PHE A 211 3.79 -23.00 16.29
N PRO A 212 3.74 -23.89 15.29
CA PRO A 212 4.56 -25.09 15.27
C PRO A 212 6.05 -24.75 15.41
N PRO A 213 6.83 -25.58 16.13
CA PRO A 213 8.26 -25.35 16.30
C PRO A 213 9.00 -25.57 14.98
N GLY A 214 9.79 -24.59 14.56
CA GLY A 214 10.63 -24.66 13.35
C GLY A 214 9.94 -24.13 12.08
N PRO A 215 10.69 -24.09 10.96
CA PRO A 215 10.14 -23.66 9.69
C PRO A 215 9.24 -24.74 9.09
N ILE A 216 8.15 -24.32 8.46
CA ILE A 216 7.24 -25.18 7.69
C ILE A 216 7.51 -25.03 6.18
N ARG A 217 7.10 -26.04 5.40
CA ARG A 217 7.26 -26.07 3.95
C ARG A 217 6.03 -25.49 3.24
N LEU A 218 6.08 -24.22 2.87
CA LEU A 218 5.05 -23.56 2.07
C LEU A 218 5.14 -24.00 0.59
N GLN A 219 4.03 -24.41 -0.01
CA GLN A 219 3.96 -24.73 -1.44
C GLN A 219 3.55 -23.48 -2.20
N VAL A 220 4.47 -22.97 -3.02
CA VAL A 220 4.27 -21.74 -3.78
C VAL A 220 4.08 -22.08 -5.25
N THR A 221 2.90 -21.76 -5.77
CA THR A 221 2.68 -21.72 -7.22
C THR A 221 3.03 -20.32 -7.71
N VAL A 222 4.10 -20.23 -8.48
CA VAL A 222 4.53 -18.98 -9.11
C VAL A 222 3.83 -18.88 -10.45
N GLU A 223 3.10 -17.78 -10.67
CA GLU A 223 2.42 -17.49 -11.91
C GLU A 223 2.96 -16.20 -12.52
N ASP A 224 3.19 -16.21 -13.83
CA ASP A 224 3.41 -15.01 -14.63
C ASP A 224 2.34 -14.91 -15.74
N ALA A 225 2.53 -13.97 -16.68
CA ALA A 225 1.56 -13.76 -17.76
C ALA A 225 1.44 -14.93 -18.77
N ALA A 226 2.37 -15.88 -18.78
CA ALA A 226 2.48 -16.91 -19.81
C ALA A 226 2.72 -18.34 -19.29
N SER A 227 3.08 -18.51 -18.03
CA SER A 227 3.58 -19.76 -17.46
C SER A 227 3.31 -19.88 -15.95
N SER A 228 3.35 -21.12 -15.46
CA SER A 228 3.26 -21.44 -14.04
C SER A 228 4.36 -22.41 -13.62
N ALA A 229 4.90 -22.20 -12.42
CA ALA A 229 5.94 -23.01 -11.81
C ALA A 229 5.59 -23.30 -10.34
N HIS A 230 6.20 -24.34 -9.77
CA HIS A 230 5.98 -24.72 -8.37
C HIS A 230 7.31 -24.73 -7.61
N VAL A 231 7.35 -24.08 -6.46
CA VAL A 231 8.51 -23.99 -5.57
C VAL A 231 8.06 -24.33 -4.14
N SER A 232 8.95 -24.91 -3.35
CA SER A 232 8.74 -25.10 -1.91
C SER A 232 9.65 -24.17 -1.13
N LEU A 233 9.07 -23.34 -0.26
CA LEU A 233 9.83 -22.42 0.60
C LEU A 233 9.77 -22.88 2.06
N GLN A 234 10.87 -22.72 2.78
CA GLN A 234 10.88 -22.86 4.23
C GLN A 234 10.57 -21.52 4.87
N VAL A 235 9.48 -21.45 5.63
CA VAL A 235 8.98 -20.21 6.22
C VAL A 235 8.53 -20.46 7.66
N TYR A 236 8.55 -19.43 8.50
CA TYR A 236 7.92 -19.50 9.81
C TYR A 236 6.52 -18.86 9.75
N PRO A 237 5.48 -19.47 10.34
CA PRO A 237 4.12 -18.92 10.33
C PRO A 237 4.02 -17.50 10.92
N HIS A 238 4.88 -17.17 11.88
CA HIS A 238 4.91 -15.85 12.50
C HIS A 238 5.60 -14.77 11.64
N CYS A 239 6.37 -15.15 10.60
CA CYS A 239 7.01 -14.19 9.71
C CYS A 239 5.98 -13.38 8.93
N THR A 240 6.32 -12.12 8.66
CA THR A 240 5.51 -11.21 7.85
C THR A 240 5.63 -11.55 6.36
N ILE A 241 4.65 -11.09 5.58
CA ILE A 241 4.69 -11.17 4.12
C ILE A 241 5.88 -10.37 3.57
N SER A 242 6.25 -9.24 4.18
CA SER A 242 7.45 -8.50 3.80
C SER A 242 8.73 -9.34 3.95
N ALA A 243 8.87 -10.09 5.04
CA ALA A 243 10.02 -10.97 5.25
C ALA A 243 10.05 -12.11 4.20
N LEU A 244 8.88 -12.67 3.85
CA LEU A 244 8.77 -13.65 2.78
C LEU A 244 9.16 -13.04 1.41
N GLN A 245 8.79 -11.79 1.15
CA GLN A 245 9.17 -11.10 -0.08
C GLN A 245 10.68 -10.90 -0.18
N GLU A 246 11.32 -10.45 0.90
CA GLU A 246 12.78 -10.31 0.96
C GLU A 246 13.51 -11.66 0.83
N GLN A 247 12.94 -12.73 1.41
CA GLN A 247 13.46 -14.08 1.23
C GLN A 247 13.42 -14.51 -0.24
N VAL A 248 12.28 -14.32 -0.93
CA VAL A 248 12.17 -14.65 -2.36
C VAL A 248 13.06 -13.77 -3.24
N PHE A 249 13.26 -12.51 -2.86
CA PHE A 249 14.24 -11.64 -3.52
C PHE A 249 15.66 -12.18 -3.36
N SER A 250 16.02 -12.62 -2.16
CA SER A 250 17.36 -13.15 -1.86
C SER A 250 17.61 -14.51 -2.53
N GLU A 251 16.62 -15.40 -2.56
CA GLU A 251 16.75 -16.76 -3.12
C GLU A 251 16.61 -16.80 -4.65
N PHE A 252 15.70 -16.00 -5.22
CA PHE A 252 15.33 -16.08 -6.64
C PHE A 252 15.51 -14.77 -7.42
N GLY A 253 15.86 -13.67 -6.76
CA GLY A 253 16.16 -12.39 -7.41
C GLY A 253 14.94 -11.55 -7.79
N PHE A 254 13.72 -11.91 -7.36
CA PHE A 254 12.50 -11.14 -7.68
C PHE A 254 12.27 -10.02 -6.67
N PRO A 255 12.30 -8.72 -7.04
CA PRO A 255 12.12 -7.64 -6.07
C PRO A 255 10.73 -7.61 -5.41
N PRO A 256 10.58 -7.20 -4.14
CA PRO A 256 9.27 -7.11 -3.47
C PRO A 256 8.22 -6.31 -4.25
N ALA A 257 8.65 -5.28 -4.99
CA ALA A 257 7.77 -4.42 -5.79
C ALA A 257 6.99 -5.19 -6.88
N VAL A 258 7.56 -6.26 -7.44
CA VAL A 258 6.93 -7.09 -8.47
C VAL A 258 6.21 -8.33 -7.91
N GLN A 259 6.39 -8.62 -6.63
CA GLN A 259 5.79 -9.78 -5.99
C GLN A 259 4.36 -9.47 -5.52
N ARG A 260 3.38 -10.26 -5.96
CA ARG A 260 2.00 -10.22 -5.45
C ARG A 260 1.65 -11.57 -4.86
N TRP A 261 1.58 -11.60 -3.53
CA TRP A 261 1.28 -12.81 -2.78
C TRP A 261 -0.23 -12.97 -2.59
N VAL A 262 -0.75 -14.15 -2.91
CA VAL A 262 -2.14 -14.53 -2.70
C VAL A 262 -2.17 -15.83 -1.89
N ILE A 263 -2.83 -15.79 -0.73
CA ILE A 263 -3.00 -16.95 0.13
C ILE A 263 -4.50 -17.11 0.42
N GLY A 264 -5.03 -18.30 0.12
CA GLY A 264 -6.46 -18.53 0.13
C GLY A 264 -7.19 -17.65 -0.88
N LYS A 265 -8.02 -16.71 -0.40
CA LYS A 265 -8.80 -15.77 -1.23
C LYS A 265 -8.36 -14.31 -1.06
N CYS A 266 -7.20 -14.09 -0.45
CA CYS A 266 -6.76 -12.78 -0.03
C CYS A 266 -5.48 -12.38 -0.75
N LEU A 267 -5.44 -11.16 -1.28
CA LEU A 267 -4.19 -10.50 -1.64
C LEU A 267 -3.49 -10.09 -0.33
N CYS A 268 -2.27 -10.57 -0.15
CA CYS A 268 -1.50 -10.38 1.07
C CYS A 268 -0.92 -8.97 1.16
N VAL A 269 -0.93 -8.40 2.36
CA VAL A 269 -0.28 -7.12 2.67
C VAL A 269 1.04 -7.38 3.40
N PRO A 270 2.10 -6.57 3.17
CA PRO A 270 3.44 -6.82 3.69
C PRO A 270 3.52 -6.92 5.22
N GLU A 271 2.68 -6.20 5.95
CA GLU A 271 2.75 -6.02 7.42
C GLU A 271 2.15 -7.21 8.19
N ARG A 272 1.38 -8.07 7.51
CA ARG A 272 0.69 -9.20 8.14
C ARG A 272 1.55 -10.45 8.16
N SER A 273 1.36 -11.29 9.17
CA SER A 273 2.02 -12.59 9.25
C SER A 273 1.39 -13.61 8.31
N LEU A 274 2.18 -14.61 7.91
CA LEU A 274 1.71 -15.75 7.10
C LEU A 274 0.56 -16.50 7.78
N ALA A 275 0.68 -16.71 9.10
CA ALA A 275 -0.36 -17.36 9.89
C ALA A 275 -1.71 -16.63 9.85
N SER A 276 -1.71 -15.30 9.74
CA SER A 276 -2.96 -14.52 9.62
C SER A 276 -3.73 -14.85 8.33
N TYR A 277 -3.06 -15.39 7.32
CA TYR A 277 -3.64 -15.86 6.06
C TYR A 277 -3.95 -17.36 6.05
N GLY A 278 -3.74 -18.06 7.17
CA GLY A 278 -4.04 -19.48 7.29
C GLY A 278 -2.87 -20.40 6.99
N VAL A 279 -1.63 -19.89 6.97
CA VAL A 279 -0.41 -20.72 6.84
C VAL A 279 0.03 -21.21 8.22
N TRP A 280 -0.18 -22.49 8.50
CA TRP A 280 0.11 -23.12 9.79
C TRP A 280 0.80 -24.48 9.68
N GLN A 281 0.80 -25.09 8.49
CA GLN A 281 1.26 -26.46 8.30
C GLN A 281 2.09 -26.62 7.02
N ASP A 282 2.86 -27.70 6.99
CA ASP A 282 3.53 -28.14 5.79
C ASP A 282 2.53 -28.37 4.66
N ARG A 283 2.92 -27.93 3.46
CA ARG A 283 2.16 -28.01 2.22
C ARG A 283 0.97 -27.07 2.11
N ASP A 284 0.84 -26.10 3.00
CA ASP A 284 -0.12 -25.02 2.80
C ASP A 284 0.16 -24.29 1.47
N PRO A 285 -0.87 -24.03 0.66
CA PRO A 285 -0.71 -23.43 -0.66
C PRO A 285 -0.63 -21.90 -0.56
N ALA A 286 0.31 -21.34 -1.31
CA ALA A 286 0.40 -19.92 -1.59
C ALA A 286 0.64 -19.70 -3.09
N PHE A 287 0.21 -18.56 -3.59
CA PHE A 287 0.40 -18.16 -4.98
C PHE A 287 1.24 -16.88 -5.00
N LEU A 288 2.26 -16.88 -5.84
CA LEU A 288 3.08 -15.72 -6.10
C LEU A 288 2.87 -15.30 -7.55
N TYR A 289 2.18 -14.19 -7.75
CA TYR A 289 2.06 -13.58 -9.07
C TYR A 289 3.21 -12.59 -9.27
N LEU A 290 4.04 -12.84 -10.28
CA LEU A 290 5.15 -11.97 -10.63
C LEU A 290 4.71 -10.99 -11.71
N LEU A 291 4.73 -9.70 -11.36
CA LEU A 291 4.53 -8.65 -12.34
C LEU A 291 5.74 -8.60 -13.26
N SER A 292 5.52 -8.74 -14.56
CA SER A 292 6.56 -8.41 -15.54
C SER A 292 6.96 -6.95 -15.35
N ALA A 293 8.25 -6.70 -15.17
CA ALA A 293 8.74 -5.33 -15.13
C ALA A 293 8.34 -4.60 -16.42
N PRO A 294 7.97 -3.31 -16.38
CA PRO A 294 8.19 -2.45 -17.53
C PRO A 294 9.68 -2.57 -17.89
N ARG A 295 10.00 -2.66 -19.17
CA ARG A 295 11.35 -2.99 -19.69
C ARG A 295 12.38 -1.86 -19.50
N GLU A 296 12.39 -1.21 -18.34
CA GLU A 296 13.24 -0.07 -18.00
C GLU A 296 13.80 -0.23 -16.58
N ALA A 297 14.67 -1.23 -16.40
CA ALA A 297 15.74 -1.29 -15.39
C ALA A 297 16.30 -2.72 -15.35
N SER A 298 17.06 -3.10 -16.37
CA SER A 298 18.05 -4.19 -16.30
C SER A 298 18.75 -4.33 -17.65
N ALA A 299 19.56 -3.33 -17.98
CA ALA A 299 20.84 -3.70 -18.56
C ALA A 299 21.56 -4.54 -17.48
N GLN A 300 21.79 -5.82 -17.78
CA GLN A 300 22.46 -6.81 -16.94
C GLN A 300 21.64 -7.43 -15.78
N LEU A 301 20.57 -8.15 -16.10
CA LEU A 301 20.37 -9.47 -15.50
C LEU A 301 19.86 -10.40 -16.59
N VAL A 302 20.77 -11.18 -17.16
CA VAL A 302 20.44 -12.37 -17.93
C VAL A 302 19.69 -13.29 -16.96
N LEU A 303 18.36 -13.36 -17.08
CA LEU A 303 17.54 -14.33 -16.38
C LEU A 303 18.04 -15.75 -16.73
N PRO A 304 18.44 -16.60 -15.77
CA PRO A 304 18.58 -18.02 -16.01
C PRO A 304 17.19 -18.68 -15.91
N PHE A 305 16.22 -18.22 -16.69
CA PHE A 305 14.89 -18.85 -16.76
C PHE A 305 14.89 -20.15 -17.59
N LEU A 306 16.04 -20.54 -18.15
CA LEU A 306 16.19 -21.77 -18.94
C LEU A 306 16.71 -22.99 -18.17
N HIS A 307 16.88 -22.93 -16.84
CA HIS A 307 17.43 -24.08 -16.10
C HIS A 307 16.44 -24.87 -15.23
N LEU A 308 15.17 -24.50 -15.11
CA LEU A 308 14.21 -25.34 -14.38
C LEU A 308 13.65 -26.53 -15.20
N HIS A 309 14.07 -26.72 -16.45
CA HIS A 309 13.65 -27.85 -17.29
C HIS A 309 14.71 -28.94 -17.54
N GLN A 310 15.84 -28.95 -16.82
CA GLN A 310 16.82 -30.02 -17.01
C GLN A 310 17.53 -30.42 -15.70
N CYS A 311 16.84 -31.18 -14.85
CA CYS A 311 17.51 -32.13 -13.97
C CYS A 311 17.33 -33.54 -14.54
N PRO A 312 18.37 -34.14 -15.16
CA PRO A 312 18.39 -35.58 -15.34
C PRO A 312 18.45 -36.23 -13.95
N LYS A 313 17.66 -37.28 -13.77
CA LYS A 313 17.73 -38.17 -12.60
C LYS A 313 19.20 -38.54 -12.34
N PRO A 314 19.74 -38.37 -11.12
CA PRO A 314 20.91 -39.16 -10.76
C PRO A 314 20.46 -40.63 -10.59
N ALA A 315 21.17 -41.52 -11.28
CA ALA A 315 21.26 -42.93 -10.89
C ALA A 315 21.94 -43.05 -9.51
N TRP A 316 21.93 -44.25 -8.94
CA TRP A 316 22.39 -44.66 -7.59
C TRP A 316 21.34 -44.36 -6.50
N LEU A 317 20.55 -45.30 -5.96
CA LEU A 317 20.53 -46.78 -5.90
C LEU A 317 19.13 -47.30 -6.22
#